data_AF-A0A966HBQ6-F1
#
_entry.id   AF-A0A966HBQ6-F1
#
_cell.length_a   1.000
_cell.length_b   1.000
_cell.length_c   1.000
_cell.angle_alpha   90.00
_cell.angle_beta   90.00
_cell.angle_gamma   90.00
#
_symmetry.space_group_name_H-M   'P 1'
#
loop_
_entity.id
_entity.type
_entity.pdbx_description
1 polymer ?
#
loop_
_entity_poly.entity_id
_entity_poly.type
_entity_poly.pdbx_seq_one_letter_code
_entity_poly.pdbx_strand_id
1 'polypeptide(L)'
;MISFGDWRYLRRYYKDGRLSFLAGIGLKKIDNTTPDYKRVLAARDSNQDICNPRSTIGSSRFDISAKTLFARAYIEHNTSPWPEKVYKEHLRSWNNFYEEDPSKETYEEFKDSFIVVINSYINQSMDHGASPITVNEETGILRNGAHRVAAAIISNNLINITKEPPTKERAWGADFFRGKLKEKPEFFLDEKYLDAMTIEYVSVFPKNLFAVIVFPVAKGHRTELRAHLEGIGEIVNYKTFKHNELNPEFIIRQLYYGEKWNYEGSKGVSDKAEWCFEGTDSLQVYIIESSLGEEERVREKEHLRSIWGVDKNSIHITDTPDEVNMVARMFFHGPTRQTLRQYHSFTSASLERFNNYRDSLPDNFTERDKFAVESSSVLDFYGLRQAADLDYSSSSDYLIDEADGIERHGTDQLQYYPVSLDEILTDPNNHFFYAGCKIVSLDIIMSMKVNRARLDSGSRSKDLKDIKLIEDYLKVPTTKRLNRSGFKFFR
;
A
#
# COMPACT_ATOMS: atom_id res chain seq x y z
N MET A 1 -14.40 -31.11 32.56
CA MET A 1 -13.02 -31.65 32.52
C MET A 1 -12.48 -31.41 31.13
N ILE A 2 -11.81 -30.28 30.94
CA ILE A 2 -11.18 -29.90 29.67
C ILE A 2 -9.68 -30.24 29.79
N SER A 3 -9.12 -30.80 28.72
CA SER A 3 -7.85 -31.51 28.72
C SER A 3 -6.64 -30.61 29.06
N PHE A 4 -5.66 -31.19 29.75
CA PHE A 4 -4.45 -30.57 30.28
C PHE A 4 -3.41 -30.12 29.21
N GLY A 5 -3.82 -29.99 27.94
CA GLY A 5 -2.93 -29.69 26.79
C GLY A 5 -2.61 -28.21 26.58
N ASP A 6 -3.56 -27.30 26.85
CA ASP A 6 -3.45 -25.87 26.48
C ASP A 6 -2.60 -25.02 27.44
N TRP A 7 -2.28 -25.53 28.63
CA TRP A 7 -1.51 -24.79 29.63
C TRP A 7 0.01 -24.76 29.37
N ARG A 8 0.52 -25.57 28.43
CA ARG A 8 1.97 -25.53 28.07
C ARG A 8 2.31 -24.34 27.17
N TYR A 9 1.36 -23.81 26.42
CA TYR A 9 1.60 -22.64 25.57
C TYR A 9 1.74 -21.36 26.40
N LEU A 10 0.95 -21.22 27.48
CA LEU A 10 0.98 -20.04 28.36
C LEU A 10 2.15 -20.04 29.36
N ARG A 11 2.66 -21.20 29.79
CA ARG A 11 3.80 -21.27 30.72
C ARG A 11 5.13 -20.79 30.13
N ARG A 12 5.27 -20.75 28.81
CA ARG A 12 6.50 -20.27 28.16
C ARG A 12 6.62 -18.73 28.14
N TYR A 13 5.52 -18.02 28.43
CA TYR A 13 5.43 -16.55 28.40
C TYR A 13 5.18 -15.90 29.77
N TYR A 14 5.21 -16.70 30.85
CA TYR A 14 4.98 -16.24 32.22
C TYR A 14 6.21 -16.58 33.09
N LYS A 15 7.21 -15.71 33.05
CA LYS A 15 8.30 -15.69 34.05
C LYS A 15 8.35 -14.28 34.63
N ASP A 16 8.20 -14.18 35.94
CA ASP A 16 8.34 -12.95 36.74
C ASP A 16 7.30 -11.83 36.51
N GLY A 17 6.06 -12.18 36.14
CA GLY A 17 4.94 -11.22 36.06
C GLY A 17 5.00 -10.25 34.87
N ARG A 18 5.72 -10.62 33.80
CA ARG A 18 5.82 -9.85 32.55
C ARG A 18 5.42 -10.73 31.36
N LEU A 19 4.45 -10.28 30.58
CA LEU A 19 4.14 -10.83 29.25
C LEU A 19 5.17 -10.26 28.25
N SER A 20 5.98 -11.13 27.64
CA SER A 20 6.81 -10.78 26.50
C SER A 20 6.10 -11.21 25.22
N PHE A 21 5.51 -10.24 24.51
CA PHE A 21 5.04 -10.44 23.13
C PHE A 21 6.20 -10.17 22.18
N LEU A 22 6.35 -11.02 21.16
CA LEU A 22 7.41 -10.89 20.16
C LEU A 22 7.37 -9.50 19.50
N ALA A 23 8.53 -8.86 19.48
CA ALA A 23 8.78 -7.65 18.70
C ALA A 23 8.54 -7.97 17.21
N GLY A 24 7.52 -7.35 16.63
CA GLY A 24 7.15 -7.55 15.23
C GLY A 24 5.88 -6.81 14.80
N ILE A 25 5.11 -6.25 15.73
CA ILE A 25 3.80 -5.62 15.45
C ILE A 25 3.66 -4.19 15.98
N GLY A 26 4.78 -3.52 16.30
CA GLY A 26 4.76 -2.10 16.72
C GLY A 26 4.01 -1.80 18.03
N LEU A 27 3.53 -2.81 18.78
CA LEU A 27 2.96 -2.58 20.10
C LEU A 27 4.10 -2.35 21.11
N LYS A 28 4.12 -1.14 21.71
CA LYS A 28 4.87 -0.90 22.95
C LYS A 28 4.53 -2.01 23.94
N LYS A 29 5.54 -2.51 24.67
CA LYS A 29 5.36 -3.47 25.78
C LYS A 29 4.10 -3.10 26.56
N ILE A 30 3.14 -4.03 26.62
CA ILE A 30 1.94 -3.88 27.47
C ILE A 30 2.43 -3.99 28.91
N ASP A 31 2.82 -2.84 29.45
CA ASP A 31 3.06 -2.64 30.87
C ASP A 31 1.71 -2.72 31.60
N ASN A 32 1.72 -3.29 32.80
CA ASN A 32 0.64 -3.39 33.77
C ASN A 32 -0.07 -2.04 34.07
N THR A 33 0.50 -0.91 33.63
CA THR A 33 -0.07 0.45 33.75
C THR A 33 -0.85 0.92 32.52
N THR A 34 -0.76 0.22 31.38
CA THR A 34 -1.43 0.63 30.13
C THR A 34 -2.95 0.46 30.20
N PRO A 35 -3.75 1.36 29.59
CA PRO A 35 -5.20 1.21 29.51
C PRO A 35 -5.64 -0.15 28.93
N ASP A 36 -4.87 -0.69 27.97
CA ASP A 36 -5.14 -1.99 27.36
C ASP A 36 -4.96 -3.15 28.33
N TYR A 37 -3.97 -3.10 29.23
CA TYR A 37 -3.81 -4.12 30.28
C TYR A 37 -5.02 -4.13 31.23
N LYS A 38 -5.50 -2.95 31.64
CA LYS A 38 -6.71 -2.84 32.47
C LYS A 38 -7.96 -3.34 31.74
N ARG A 39 -8.08 -3.08 30.43
CA ARG A 39 -9.17 -3.60 29.58
C ARG A 39 -9.13 -5.12 29.48
N VAL A 40 -7.96 -5.72 29.25
CA VAL A 40 -7.80 -7.19 29.18
C VAL A 40 -8.15 -7.85 30.52
N LEU A 41 -7.77 -7.25 31.65
CA LEU A 41 -8.14 -7.76 32.97
C LEU A 41 -9.66 -7.66 33.24
N ALA A 42 -10.28 -6.51 32.95
CA ALA A 42 -11.73 -6.33 33.12
C ALA A 42 -12.55 -7.26 32.20
N ALA A 43 -12.05 -7.54 31.00
CA ALA A 43 -12.65 -8.48 30.06
C ALA A 43 -12.58 -9.92 30.53
N ARG A 44 -11.45 -10.32 31.12
CA ARG A 44 -11.30 -11.65 31.76
C ARG A 44 -12.31 -11.83 32.88
N ASP A 45 -12.53 -10.80 33.68
CA ASP A 45 -13.50 -10.82 34.78
C ASP A 45 -14.96 -10.79 34.27
N SER A 46 -15.18 -10.41 33.01
CA SER A 46 -16.49 -10.36 32.32
C SER A 46 -16.71 -11.49 31.29
N ASN A 47 -15.82 -12.49 31.22
CA ASN A 47 -15.86 -13.60 30.26
C ASN A 47 -15.94 -13.17 28.77
N GLN A 48 -15.30 -12.06 28.42
CA GLN A 48 -15.18 -11.56 27.05
C GLN A 48 -13.88 -12.07 26.39
N ASP A 49 -13.94 -12.44 25.12
CA ASP A 49 -12.75 -12.82 24.32
C ASP A 49 -12.30 -11.59 23.53
N ILE A 50 -11.26 -10.91 24.02
CA ILE A 50 -10.77 -9.66 23.42
C ILE A 50 -9.49 -9.92 22.62
N CYS A 51 -9.44 -9.42 21.38
CA CYS A 51 -8.27 -9.55 20.52
C CYS A 51 -7.94 -8.27 19.77
N ASN A 52 -6.74 -8.26 19.15
CA ASN A 52 -6.39 -7.24 18.17
C ASN A 52 -7.25 -7.47 16.91
N PRO A 53 -7.96 -6.45 16.40
CA PRO A 53 -8.83 -6.63 15.23
C PRO A 53 -8.11 -7.14 13.98
N ARG A 54 -6.81 -6.82 13.80
CA ARG A 54 -6.01 -7.28 12.66
C ARG A 54 -5.83 -8.79 12.61
N SER A 55 -5.95 -9.51 13.73
CA SER A 55 -5.85 -10.97 13.73
C SER A 55 -7.09 -11.66 13.14
N THR A 56 -8.18 -10.91 12.94
CA THR A 56 -9.46 -11.42 12.40
C THR A 56 -9.63 -11.19 10.89
N ILE A 57 -8.64 -10.59 10.23
CA ILE A 57 -8.71 -10.23 8.80
C ILE A 57 -7.86 -11.20 8.00
N GLY A 58 -8.33 -11.66 6.85
CA GLY A 58 -7.54 -12.40 5.86
C GLY A 58 -7.87 -11.93 4.45
N SER A 59 -7.22 -12.51 3.43
CA SER A 59 -7.46 -12.26 2.00
C SER A 59 -8.95 -12.28 1.61
N SER A 60 -9.74 -13.15 2.25
CA SER A 60 -11.18 -13.29 2.05
C SER A 60 -12.00 -12.09 2.55
N ARG A 61 -11.37 -11.18 3.31
CA ARG A 61 -11.96 -9.95 3.86
C ARG A 61 -11.31 -8.69 3.29
N PHE A 62 -10.91 -8.76 2.02
CA PHE A 62 -10.33 -7.64 1.27
C PHE A 62 -11.21 -6.38 1.28
N ASP A 63 -12.54 -6.56 1.39
CA ASP A 63 -13.58 -5.53 1.55
C ASP A 63 -13.32 -4.52 2.69
N ILE A 64 -12.52 -4.89 3.70
CA ILE A 64 -12.22 -4.04 4.85
C ILE A 64 -11.23 -2.93 4.50
N SER A 65 -10.39 -3.13 3.49
CA SER A 65 -9.43 -2.12 3.02
C SER A 65 -10.15 -0.82 2.61
N ALA A 66 -11.26 -0.92 1.87
CA ALA A 66 -12.04 0.26 1.50
C ALA A 66 -12.61 0.99 2.75
N LYS A 67 -12.94 0.24 3.80
CA LYS A 67 -13.51 0.76 5.05
C LYS A 67 -12.44 1.41 5.92
N THR A 68 -11.25 0.85 6.01
CA THR A 68 -10.13 1.45 6.75
C THR A 68 -9.64 2.72 6.08
N LEU A 69 -9.62 2.77 4.75
CA LEU A 69 -9.26 3.97 3.99
C LEU A 69 -10.23 5.13 4.31
N PHE A 70 -11.54 4.88 4.27
CA PHE A 70 -12.55 5.87 4.62
C PHE A 70 -12.48 6.27 6.10
N ALA A 71 -12.40 5.30 7.02
CA ALA A 71 -12.34 5.57 8.45
C ALA A 71 -11.13 6.43 8.83
N ARG A 72 -9.96 6.14 8.24
CA ARG A 72 -8.75 6.93 8.43
C ARG A 72 -8.93 8.37 7.94
N ALA A 73 -9.42 8.53 6.71
CA ALA A 73 -9.68 9.85 6.13
C ALA A 73 -10.66 10.67 6.99
N TYR A 74 -11.71 10.04 7.50
CA TYR A 74 -12.67 10.70 8.39
C TYR A 74 -12.02 11.18 9.71
N ILE A 75 -11.21 10.32 10.34
CA ILE A 75 -10.53 10.63 11.62
C ILE A 75 -9.49 11.73 11.44
N GLU A 76 -8.77 11.70 10.34
CA GLU A 76 -7.71 12.67 10.03
C GLU A 76 -8.27 13.99 9.47
N HIS A 77 -9.60 14.14 9.39
CA HIS A 77 -10.27 15.28 8.77
C HIS A 77 -9.79 15.56 7.35
N ASN A 78 -9.43 14.49 6.63
CA ASN A 78 -8.93 14.57 5.27
C ASN A 78 -10.02 15.08 4.33
N THR A 79 -9.71 16.14 3.59
CA THR A 79 -10.65 16.87 2.72
C THR A 79 -10.74 16.30 1.31
N SER A 80 -9.91 15.32 0.96
CA SER A 80 -9.95 14.69 -0.37
C SER A 80 -11.20 13.83 -0.54
N PRO A 81 -11.86 13.90 -1.71
CA PRO A 81 -13.01 13.04 -2.00
C PRO A 81 -12.62 11.59 -2.29
N TRP A 82 -11.34 11.29 -2.52
CA TRP A 82 -10.90 9.98 -3.00
C TRP A 82 -11.22 8.81 -2.04
N PRO A 83 -10.91 8.88 -0.73
CA PRO A 83 -11.25 7.81 0.22
C PRO A 83 -12.75 7.49 0.26
N GLU A 84 -13.60 8.52 0.25
CA GLU A 84 -15.06 8.35 0.19
C GLU A 84 -15.50 7.67 -1.10
N LYS A 85 -14.91 8.05 -2.23
CA LYS A 85 -15.17 7.44 -3.54
C LYS A 85 -14.82 5.95 -3.56
N VAL A 86 -13.68 5.56 -2.99
CA VAL A 86 -13.29 4.14 -2.87
C VAL A 86 -14.31 3.36 -2.04
N TYR A 87 -14.72 3.90 -0.89
CA TYR A 87 -15.71 3.26 -0.03
C TYR A 87 -17.08 3.12 -0.70
N LYS A 88 -17.56 4.19 -1.34
CA LYS A 88 -18.82 4.22 -2.09
C LYS A 88 -18.84 3.19 -3.21
N GLU A 89 -17.79 3.13 -4.02
CA GLU A 89 -17.70 2.21 -5.16
C GLU A 89 -17.56 0.75 -4.72
N HIS A 90 -16.83 0.50 -3.63
CA HIS A 90 -16.81 -0.80 -2.97
C HIS A 90 -18.22 -1.23 -2.52
N LEU A 91 -18.99 -0.36 -1.85
CA LEU A 91 -20.34 -0.70 -1.40
C LEU A 91 -21.30 -0.94 -2.58
N ARG A 92 -21.23 -0.09 -3.61
CA ARG A 92 -21.97 -0.28 -4.86
C ARG A 92 -21.70 -1.68 -5.44
N SER A 93 -20.43 -2.04 -5.54
CA SER A 93 -19.99 -3.34 -6.06
C SER A 93 -20.39 -4.53 -5.16
N TRP A 94 -20.43 -4.31 -3.84
CA TRP A 94 -20.72 -5.36 -2.88
C TRP A 94 -22.21 -5.75 -2.85
N ASN A 95 -23.10 -4.76 -2.67
CA ASN A 95 -24.53 -4.99 -2.48
C ASN A 95 -25.44 -3.92 -3.12
N ASN A 96 -24.87 -3.01 -3.93
CA ASN A 96 -25.60 -1.91 -4.55
C ASN A 96 -26.39 -1.04 -3.56
N PHE A 97 -25.79 -0.77 -2.39
CA PHE A 97 -26.37 0.03 -1.31
C PHE A 97 -27.66 -0.54 -0.73
N TYR A 98 -27.78 -1.88 -0.66
CA TYR A 98 -28.95 -2.54 -0.09
C TYR A 98 -28.57 -3.54 1.02
N GLU A 99 -29.12 -3.34 2.22
CA GLU A 99 -29.15 -4.29 3.34
C GLU A 99 -30.59 -4.40 3.85
N GLU A 100 -31.05 -5.61 4.17
CA GLU A 100 -32.42 -5.84 4.68
C GLU A 100 -32.50 -5.57 6.19
N ASP A 101 -31.46 -5.94 6.95
CA ASP A 101 -31.40 -5.77 8.40
C ASP A 101 -29.98 -5.40 8.89
N PRO A 102 -29.80 -4.19 9.46
CA PRO A 102 -30.76 -3.08 9.47
C PRO A 102 -31.00 -2.57 8.05
N SER A 103 -32.24 -2.14 7.76
CA SER A 103 -32.58 -1.62 6.44
C SER A 103 -31.71 -0.42 6.07
N LYS A 104 -31.06 -0.52 4.92
CA LYS A 104 -30.34 0.57 4.26
C LYS A 104 -30.53 0.42 2.76
N GLU A 105 -30.94 1.49 2.10
CA GLU A 105 -31.27 1.53 0.67
C GLU A 105 -30.47 2.60 -0.08
N THR A 106 -29.71 3.44 0.65
CA THR A 106 -28.91 4.53 0.07
C THR A 106 -27.49 4.54 0.59
N TYR A 107 -26.55 5.04 -0.21
CA TYR A 107 -25.15 5.20 0.20
C TYR A 107 -25.00 6.05 1.48
N GLU A 108 -25.80 7.09 1.62
CA GLU A 108 -25.79 8.02 2.75
C GLU A 108 -26.15 7.30 4.07
N GLU A 109 -27.13 6.38 4.06
CA GLU A 109 -27.43 5.56 5.24
C GLU A 109 -26.26 4.65 5.63
N PHE A 110 -25.55 4.06 4.66
CA PHE A 110 -24.32 3.30 4.93
C PHE A 110 -23.20 4.18 5.48
N LYS A 111 -23.05 5.40 4.96
CA LYS A 111 -22.04 6.36 5.38
C LYS A 111 -22.29 6.84 6.80
N ASP A 112 -23.49 7.32 7.09
CA ASP A 112 -23.87 7.86 8.40
C ASP A 112 -23.80 6.77 9.48
N SER A 113 -24.28 5.56 9.17
CA SER A 113 -24.16 4.42 10.06
C SER A 113 -22.69 4.08 10.36
N PHE A 114 -21.82 4.13 9.36
CA PHE A 114 -20.39 3.87 9.58
C PHE A 114 -19.72 4.97 10.41
N ILE A 115 -20.05 6.24 10.16
CA ILE A 115 -19.55 7.38 10.95
C ILE A 115 -19.93 7.24 12.43
N VAL A 116 -21.17 6.82 12.74
CA VAL A 116 -21.58 6.53 14.11
C VAL A 116 -20.69 5.46 14.76
N VAL A 117 -20.39 4.39 14.03
CA VAL A 117 -19.47 3.33 14.49
C VAL A 117 -18.05 3.88 14.69
N ILE A 118 -17.53 4.67 13.76
CA ILE A 118 -16.19 5.27 13.88
C ILE A 118 -16.10 6.14 15.14
N ASN A 119 -17.09 7.01 15.36
CA ASN A 119 -17.16 7.89 16.53
C ASN A 119 -17.28 7.12 17.85
N SER A 120 -17.97 5.98 17.86
CA SER A 120 -18.07 5.15 19.07
C SER A 120 -16.71 4.56 19.48
N TYR A 121 -15.84 4.24 18.51
CA TYR A 121 -14.48 3.78 18.79
C TYR A 121 -13.52 4.92 19.19
N ILE A 122 -13.63 6.11 18.60
CA ILE A 122 -12.74 7.24 18.92
C ILE A 122 -12.99 7.79 20.32
N ASN A 123 -14.26 7.95 20.71
CA ASN A 123 -14.63 8.64 21.94
C ASN A 123 -14.38 7.83 23.22
N GLN A 124 -13.83 6.61 23.11
CA GLN A 124 -13.52 5.70 24.23
C GLN A 124 -14.63 5.56 25.28
N SER A 125 -15.88 5.88 24.91
CA SER A 125 -17.06 5.67 25.74
C SER A 125 -17.34 4.17 25.74
N MET A 126 -16.48 3.45 26.45
CA MET A 126 -16.61 2.03 26.74
C MET A 126 -17.76 1.86 27.73
N ASP A 127 -18.97 2.15 27.26
CA ASP A 127 -20.18 1.50 27.72
C ASP A 127 -20.66 0.60 26.60
N HIS A 128 -19.86 -0.42 26.31
CA HIS A 128 -20.14 -1.37 25.26
C HIS A 128 -20.01 -2.78 25.82
N GLY A 129 -21.10 -3.21 26.46
CA GLY A 129 -21.69 -4.50 26.11
C GLY A 129 -22.09 -4.57 24.62
N ALA A 130 -21.24 -4.08 23.71
CA ALA A 130 -21.42 -4.22 22.28
C ALA A 130 -21.40 -5.70 21.98
N SER A 131 -22.42 -6.16 21.27
CA SER A 131 -22.55 -7.55 20.87
C SER A 131 -21.23 -8.02 20.26
N PRO A 132 -20.66 -9.14 20.76
CA PRO A 132 -19.41 -9.68 20.26
C PRO A 132 -19.39 -9.76 18.73
N ILE A 133 -18.21 -9.54 18.16
CA ILE A 133 -17.99 -9.68 16.74
C ILE A 133 -17.80 -11.16 16.41
N THR A 134 -18.65 -11.72 15.54
CA THR A 134 -18.54 -13.12 15.15
C THR A 134 -17.34 -13.38 14.26
N VAL A 135 -16.50 -14.33 14.67
CA VAL A 135 -15.42 -14.92 13.87
C VAL A 135 -15.68 -16.41 13.66
N ASN A 136 -15.08 -16.97 12.60
CA ASN A 136 -15.03 -18.41 12.40
C ASN A 136 -14.14 -19.05 13.49
N GLU A 137 -14.63 -20.09 14.15
CA GLU A 137 -13.91 -20.79 15.22
C GLU A 137 -12.60 -21.45 14.77
N GLU A 138 -12.54 -21.97 13.55
CA GLU A 138 -11.38 -22.66 12.97
C GLU A 138 -10.34 -21.68 12.42
N THR A 139 -10.78 -20.71 11.62
CA THR A 139 -9.86 -19.81 10.90
C THR A 139 -9.57 -18.52 11.69
N GLY A 140 -10.41 -18.17 12.66
CA GLY A 140 -10.36 -16.88 13.36
C GLY A 140 -10.79 -15.69 12.49
N ILE A 141 -11.21 -15.92 11.24
CA ILE A 141 -11.54 -14.87 10.28
C ILE A 141 -12.95 -14.31 10.53
N LEU A 142 -13.06 -13.00 10.37
CA LEU A 142 -14.27 -12.22 10.57
C LEU A 142 -15.43 -12.70 9.67
N ARG A 143 -16.57 -13.03 10.26
CA ARG A 143 -17.79 -13.37 9.51
C ARG A 143 -18.72 -12.17 9.32
N ASN A 144 -18.84 -11.32 10.33
CA ASN A 144 -19.65 -10.10 10.28
C ASN A 144 -19.01 -8.99 11.15
N GLY A 145 -19.40 -7.72 10.96
CA GLY A 145 -18.88 -6.59 11.72
C GLY A 145 -17.72 -5.87 11.04
N ALA A 146 -17.65 -5.90 9.70
CA ALA A 146 -16.59 -5.29 8.89
C ALA A 146 -16.30 -3.83 9.28
N HIS A 147 -17.35 -3.02 9.45
CA HIS A 147 -17.25 -1.62 9.85
C HIS A 147 -16.68 -1.45 11.27
N ARG A 148 -17.12 -2.27 12.23
CA ARG A 148 -16.61 -2.26 13.61
C ARG A 148 -15.13 -2.62 13.66
N VAL A 149 -14.73 -3.63 12.90
CA VAL A 149 -13.34 -4.05 12.80
C VAL A 149 -12.48 -2.97 12.12
N ALA A 150 -12.94 -2.36 11.02
CA ALA A 150 -12.25 -1.26 10.37
C ALA A 150 -12.04 -0.05 11.31
N ALA A 151 -13.09 0.36 12.02
CA ALA A 151 -13.03 1.44 13.01
C ALA A 151 -12.05 1.11 14.14
N ALA A 152 -12.09 -0.13 14.67
CA ALA A 152 -11.16 -0.57 15.70
C ALA A 152 -9.69 -0.56 15.24
N ILE A 153 -9.42 -0.95 13.99
CA ILE A 153 -8.07 -0.99 13.41
C ILE A 153 -7.46 0.40 13.34
N ILE A 154 -8.22 1.39 12.86
CA ILE A 154 -7.73 2.76 12.69
C ILE A 154 -7.64 3.49 14.03
N SER A 155 -8.61 3.30 14.92
CA SER A 155 -8.59 3.90 16.27
C SER A 155 -7.68 3.14 17.26
N ASN A 156 -6.93 2.14 16.78
CA ASN A 156 -6.05 1.27 17.57
C ASN A 156 -6.71 0.70 18.85
N ASN A 157 -7.96 0.26 18.72
CA ASN A 157 -8.74 -0.34 19.79
C ASN A 157 -8.83 -1.86 19.63
N LEU A 158 -8.99 -2.55 20.75
CA LEU A 158 -9.29 -3.98 20.78
C LEU A 158 -10.77 -4.23 20.46
N ILE A 159 -11.09 -5.45 20.06
CA ILE A 159 -12.47 -5.90 19.81
C ILE A 159 -12.81 -7.11 20.67
N ASN A 160 -14.07 -7.20 21.10
CA ASN A 160 -14.64 -8.39 21.72
C ASN A 160 -15.22 -9.31 20.62
N ILE A 161 -14.87 -10.59 20.66
CA ILE A 161 -15.25 -11.58 19.65
C ILE A 161 -16.08 -12.72 20.24
N THR A 162 -16.86 -13.36 19.38
CA THR A 162 -17.46 -14.67 19.65
C THR A 162 -17.10 -15.62 18.51
N LYS A 163 -16.87 -16.88 18.86
CA LYS A 163 -16.52 -17.93 17.88
C LYS A 163 -17.77 -18.69 17.52
N GLU A 164 -18.01 -18.86 16.23
CA GLU A 164 -19.09 -19.70 15.72
C GLU A 164 -18.52 -20.83 14.86
N PRO A 165 -19.19 -22.00 14.85
CA PRO A 165 -18.79 -23.12 14.01
C PRO A 165 -18.64 -22.71 12.54
N PRO A 166 -17.75 -23.40 11.79
CA PRO A 166 -17.56 -23.14 10.38
C PRO A 166 -18.89 -23.30 9.62
N THR A 167 -19.20 -22.30 8.80
CA THR A 167 -20.27 -22.36 7.80
C THR A 167 -19.63 -22.09 6.45
N LYS A 168 -20.38 -22.21 5.34
CA LYS A 168 -19.87 -21.81 4.03
C LYS A 168 -19.45 -20.34 4.09
N GLU A 169 -18.13 -20.10 4.13
CA GLU A 169 -17.59 -18.76 4.26
C GLU A 169 -17.92 -17.93 3.02
N ARG A 170 -18.39 -16.70 3.24
CA ARG A 170 -18.48 -15.71 2.17
C ARG A 170 -17.09 -15.10 2.00
N ALA A 171 -16.45 -15.37 0.87
CA ALA A 171 -15.19 -14.74 0.52
C ALA A 171 -15.46 -13.45 -0.27
N TRP A 172 -15.17 -12.31 0.34
CA TRP A 172 -15.16 -10.99 -0.29
C TRP A 172 -13.71 -10.55 -0.61
N GLY A 173 -12.95 -11.46 -1.25
CA GLY A 173 -11.59 -11.21 -1.72
C GLY A 173 -11.54 -10.43 -3.04
N ALA A 174 -10.34 -10.08 -3.52
CA ALA A 174 -10.19 -9.33 -4.78
C ALA A 174 -10.84 -10.03 -5.99
N ASP A 175 -10.75 -11.35 -6.08
CA ASP A 175 -11.37 -12.14 -7.16
C ASP A 175 -12.91 -12.10 -7.14
N PHE A 176 -13.54 -11.96 -5.96
CA PHE A 176 -15.00 -11.77 -5.86
C PHE A 176 -15.44 -10.49 -6.59
N PHE A 177 -14.76 -9.37 -6.31
CA PHE A 177 -15.08 -8.06 -6.90
C PHE A 177 -14.74 -8.01 -8.39
N ARG A 178 -13.63 -8.63 -8.81
CA ARG A 178 -13.25 -8.77 -10.22
C ARG A 178 -14.22 -9.64 -11.00
N GLY A 179 -14.68 -10.74 -10.41
CA GLY A 179 -15.60 -11.71 -11.02
C GLY A 179 -16.96 -11.10 -11.39
N LYS A 180 -17.40 -10.05 -10.68
CA LYS A 180 -18.64 -9.33 -10.97
C LYS A 180 -18.72 -8.79 -12.39
N LEU A 181 -17.60 -8.49 -13.05
CA LEU A 181 -17.59 -8.02 -14.44
C LEU A 181 -18.34 -8.97 -15.39
N LYS A 182 -18.23 -10.28 -15.18
CA LYS A 182 -18.86 -11.29 -16.03
C LYS A 182 -20.28 -11.63 -15.57
N GLU A 183 -20.53 -11.63 -14.26
CA GLU A 183 -21.78 -12.08 -13.67
C GLU A 183 -22.84 -10.97 -13.62
N LYS A 184 -22.44 -9.79 -13.14
CA LYS A 184 -23.30 -8.63 -12.86
C LYS A 184 -22.47 -7.34 -13.06
N PRO A 185 -22.30 -6.85 -14.30
CA PRO A 185 -21.42 -5.72 -14.61
C PRO A 185 -21.70 -4.45 -13.78
N GLU A 186 -22.97 -4.23 -13.39
CA GLU A 186 -23.40 -3.14 -12.53
C GLU A 186 -22.91 -3.26 -11.08
N PHE A 187 -22.38 -4.42 -10.69
CA PHE A 187 -21.69 -4.68 -9.42
C PHE A 187 -20.17 -4.80 -9.61
N PHE A 188 -19.62 -4.51 -10.79
CA PHE A 188 -18.17 -4.55 -11.00
C PHE A 188 -17.46 -3.42 -10.25
N LEU A 189 -16.32 -3.76 -9.62
CA LEU A 189 -15.41 -2.79 -9.03
C LEU A 189 -14.26 -2.51 -10.00
N ASP A 190 -14.14 -1.25 -10.44
CA ASP A 190 -13.05 -0.81 -11.31
C ASP A 190 -11.68 -1.11 -10.69
N GLU A 191 -10.74 -1.53 -11.53
CA GLU A 191 -9.39 -1.91 -11.16
C GLU A 191 -8.68 -0.82 -10.34
N LYS A 192 -8.94 0.47 -10.56
CA LYS A 192 -8.33 1.55 -9.78
C LYS A 192 -8.73 1.53 -8.29
N TYR A 193 -9.92 1.02 -7.98
CA TYR A 193 -10.36 0.88 -6.58
C TYR A 193 -9.82 -0.41 -5.96
N LEU A 194 -9.73 -1.49 -6.73
CA LEU A 194 -9.00 -2.71 -6.30
C LEU A 194 -7.53 -2.41 -6.01
N ASP A 195 -6.91 -1.57 -6.84
CA ASP A 195 -5.55 -1.05 -6.68
C ASP A 195 -5.38 -0.30 -5.36
N ALA A 196 -6.26 0.68 -5.09
CA ALA A 196 -6.25 1.43 -3.83
C ALA A 196 -6.45 0.52 -2.61
N MET A 197 -7.40 -0.44 -2.70
CA MET A 197 -7.63 -1.42 -1.64
C MET A 197 -6.42 -2.34 -1.43
N THR A 198 -5.68 -2.68 -2.48
CA THR A 198 -4.47 -3.52 -2.36
C THR A 198 -3.35 -2.79 -1.63
N ILE A 199 -3.11 -1.52 -2.00
CA ILE A 199 -2.11 -0.66 -1.35
C ILE A 199 -2.47 -0.46 0.13
N GLU A 200 -3.74 -0.19 0.43
CA GLU A 200 -4.23 -0.08 1.80
C GLU A 200 -4.06 -1.41 2.56
N TYR A 201 -4.38 -2.54 1.93
CA TYR A 201 -4.27 -3.86 2.57
C TYR A 201 -2.85 -4.14 3.04
N VAL A 202 -1.85 -3.97 2.16
CA VAL A 202 -0.44 -4.19 2.51
C VAL A 202 0.10 -3.17 3.50
N SER A 203 -0.54 -2.00 3.62
CA SER A 203 -0.11 -0.94 4.53
C SER A 203 -0.72 -1.07 5.93
N VAL A 204 -1.90 -1.69 6.06
CA VAL A 204 -2.70 -1.70 7.32
C VAL A 204 -2.76 -3.04 8.02
N PHE A 205 -2.79 -4.14 7.25
CA PHE A 205 -2.97 -5.49 7.78
C PHE A 205 -1.67 -6.28 7.66
N PRO A 206 -0.56 -5.85 8.30
CA PRO A 206 0.69 -6.60 8.24
C PRO A 206 0.50 -7.92 8.98
N LYS A 207 0.15 -8.93 8.19
CA LYS A 207 0.48 -10.32 8.42
C LYS A 207 1.73 -10.62 7.61
N ASN A 208 2.18 -11.85 7.65
CA ASN A 208 3.34 -12.28 6.89
C ASN A 208 3.00 -12.31 5.39
N LEU A 209 3.21 -11.15 4.76
CA LEU A 209 2.97 -10.86 3.35
C LEU A 209 4.29 -10.95 2.59
N PHE A 210 4.23 -11.46 1.37
CA PHE A 210 5.31 -11.31 0.40
C PHE A 210 4.73 -11.09 -1.00
N ALA A 211 5.48 -10.43 -1.87
CA ALA A 211 5.15 -10.28 -3.26
C ALA A 211 5.97 -11.24 -4.11
N VAL A 212 5.34 -11.80 -5.13
CA VAL A 212 5.97 -12.69 -6.12
C VAL A 212 5.87 -12.02 -7.48
N ILE A 213 7.01 -11.74 -8.11
CA ILE A 213 7.11 -11.22 -9.46
C ILE A 213 7.70 -12.31 -10.36
N VAL A 214 6.91 -12.78 -11.32
CA VAL A 214 7.35 -13.74 -12.32
C VAL A 214 7.66 -13.00 -13.61
N PHE A 215 8.92 -13.02 -14.01
CA PHE A 215 9.42 -12.24 -15.14
C PHE A 215 9.10 -12.90 -16.50
N PRO A 216 9.14 -12.15 -17.61
CA PRO A 216 8.87 -12.68 -18.95
C PRO A 216 9.71 -13.89 -19.38
N VAL A 217 10.96 -14.01 -18.91
CA VAL A 217 11.84 -15.15 -19.21
C VAL A 217 11.31 -16.48 -18.67
N ALA A 218 10.49 -16.42 -17.62
CA ALA A 218 9.82 -17.58 -17.02
C ALA A 218 8.61 -18.01 -17.87
N LYS A 219 8.88 -18.59 -19.04
CA LYS A 219 7.85 -18.99 -20.01
C LYS A 219 7.04 -20.18 -19.50
N GLY A 220 5.71 -20.08 -19.58
CA GLY A 220 4.80 -21.20 -19.24
C GLY A 220 4.67 -21.45 -17.73
N HIS A 221 4.14 -22.62 -17.36
CA HIS A 221 3.92 -23.07 -15.98
C HIS A 221 3.05 -22.16 -15.08
N ARG A 222 2.19 -21.33 -15.70
CA ARG A 222 1.38 -20.33 -14.98
C ARG A 222 0.30 -20.96 -14.10
N THR A 223 -0.28 -22.07 -14.55
CA THR A 223 -1.30 -22.79 -13.79
C THR A 223 -0.67 -23.51 -12.60
N GLU A 224 0.48 -24.16 -12.81
CA GLU A 224 1.25 -24.84 -11.79
C GLU A 224 1.77 -23.86 -10.73
N LEU A 225 2.30 -22.71 -11.16
CA LEU A 225 2.67 -21.62 -10.26
C LEU A 225 1.48 -21.19 -9.41
N ARG A 226 0.33 -20.91 -10.02
CA ARG A 226 -0.83 -20.44 -9.28
C ARG A 226 -1.28 -21.46 -8.24
N ALA A 227 -1.39 -22.74 -8.63
CA ALA A 227 -1.76 -23.81 -7.72
C ALA A 227 -0.74 -23.97 -6.57
N HIS A 228 0.56 -23.80 -6.86
CA HIS A 228 1.60 -23.80 -5.84
C HIS A 228 1.48 -22.63 -4.87
N LEU A 229 1.27 -21.41 -5.39
CA LEU A 229 1.07 -20.21 -4.57
C LEU A 229 -0.17 -20.34 -3.66
N GLU A 230 -1.27 -20.87 -4.19
CA GLU A 230 -2.50 -21.19 -3.44
C GLU A 230 -2.28 -22.30 -2.39
N GLY A 231 -1.29 -23.17 -2.59
CA GLY A 231 -0.91 -24.21 -1.64
C GLY A 231 -0.07 -23.71 -0.46
N ILE A 232 0.67 -22.62 -0.64
CA ILE A 232 1.55 -22.05 0.40
C ILE A 232 0.97 -20.81 1.09
N GLY A 233 -0.11 -20.26 0.56
CA GLY A 233 -0.77 -19.08 1.10
C GLY A 233 -1.97 -18.63 0.30
N GLU A 234 -2.56 -17.54 0.74
CA GLU A 234 -3.73 -16.93 0.13
C GLU A 234 -3.32 -15.81 -0.83
N ILE A 235 -3.85 -15.83 -2.05
CA ILE A 235 -3.63 -14.74 -3.01
C ILE A 235 -4.52 -13.56 -2.62
N VAL A 236 -3.92 -12.50 -2.07
CA VAL A 236 -4.65 -11.25 -1.73
C VAL A 236 -5.10 -10.56 -3.01
N ASN A 237 -4.18 -10.33 -3.95
CA ASN A 237 -4.46 -9.80 -5.26
C ASN A 237 -3.31 -10.12 -6.25
N TYR A 238 -3.57 -10.02 -7.55
CA TYR A 238 -2.56 -10.21 -8.59
C TYR A 238 -2.81 -9.32 -9.81
N LYS A 239 -1.76 -9.12 -10.61
CA LYS A 239 -1.81 -8.44 -11.91
C LYS A 239 -0.96 -9.16 -12.95
N THR A 240 -1.29 -8.92 -14.21
CA THR A 240 -0.56 -9.42 -15.37
C THR A 240 -0.33 -8.28 -16.34
N PHE A 241 0.91 -8.12 -16.80
CA PHE A 241 1.34 -7.08 -17.73
C PHE A 241 1.97 -7.72 -18.95
N LYS A 242 1.76 -7.13 -20.13
CA LYS A 242 2.47 -7.60 -21.33
C LYS A 242 3.97 -7.30 -21.20
N HIS A 243 4.84 -8.15 -21.75
CA HIS A 243 6.30 -8.01 -21.65
C HIS A 243 6.83 -6.62 -22.05
N ASN A 244 6.17 -5.96 -23.00
CA ASN A 244 6.56 -4.66 -23.54
C ASN A 244 5.74 -3.48 -22.97
N GLU A 245 4.96 -3.72 -21.91
CA GLU A 245 4.08 -2.70 -21.36
C GLU A 245 4.83 -1.68 -20.48
N LEU A 246 5.87 -2.13 -19.80
CA LEU A 246 6.63 -1.38 -18.80
C LEU A 246 8.12 -1.35 -19.18
N ASN A 247 8.88 -0.39 -18.64
CA ASN A 247 10.32 -0.31 -18.85
C ASN A 247 11.06 -1.32 -17.94
N PRO A 248 11.75 -2.34 -18.49
CA PRO A 248 12.45 -3.36 -17.71
C PRO A 248 13.49 -2.79 -16.75
N GLU A 249 14.35 -1.89 -17.22
CA GLU A 249 15.44 -1.31 -16.42
C GLU A 249 14.89 -0.54 -15.22
N PHE A 250 13.82 0.22 -15.42
CA PHE A 250 13.24 1.02 -14.35
C PHE A 250 12.49 0.16 -13.32
N ILE A 251 11.93 -1.00 -13.73
CA ILE A 251 11.43 -2.01 -12.79
C ILE A 251 12.58 -2.61 -11.97
N ILE A 252 13.65 -3.08 -12.62
CA ILE A 252 14.80 -3.67 -11.92
C ILE A 252 15.43 -2.66 -10.96
N ARG A 253 15.57 -1.39 -11.37
CA ARG A 253 16.10 -0.33 -10.52
C ARG A 253 15.29 -0.13 -9.24
N GLN A 254 13.97 -0.28 -9.29
CA GLN A 254 13.14 -0.16 -8.10
C GLN A 254 13.08 -1.45 -7.28
N LEU A 255 13.00 -2.63 -7.92
CA LEU A 255 12.98 -3.91 -7.20
C LEU A 255 14.23 -4.14 -6.35
N TYR A 256 15.39 -3.71 -6.84
CA TYR A 256 16.69 -3.85 -6.16
C TYR A 256 17.18 -2.51 -5.61
N TYR A 257 16.26 -1.61 -5.25
CA TYR A 257 16.60 -0.32 -4.65
C TYR A 257 17.44 -0.52 -3.37
N GLY A 258 18.52 0.23 -3.23
CA GLY A 258 19.48 0.10 -2.12
C GLY A 258 20.60 -0.93 -2.34
N GLU A 259 20.51 -1.82 -3.34
CA GLU A 259 21.60 -2.76 -3.63
C GLU A 259 22.76 -2.04 -4.36
N LYS A 260 24.00 -2.23 -3.89
CA LYS A 260 25.18 -1.48 -4.41
C LYS A 260 25.34 -1.57 -5.93
N TRP A 261 25.17 -2.76 -6.50
CA TRP A 261 25.33 -2.99 -7.94
C TRP A 261 24.26 -2.28 -8.80
N ASN A 262 23.14 -1.85 -8.19
CA ASN A 262 22.10 -1.08 -8.84
C ASN A 262 22.56 0.36 -9.16
N TYR A 263 23.58 0.85 -8.45
CA TYR A 263 24.12 2.21 -8.58
C TYR A 263 25.56 2.25 -9.12
N GLU A 264 26.30 1.14 -9.04
CA GLU A 264 27.66 1.00 -9.58
C GLU A 264 27.63 0.76 -11.12
N GLY A 265 27.25 1.80 -11.85
CA GLY A 265 27.19 1.80 -13.32
C GLY A 265 25.88 1.25 -13.89
N SER A 266 25.53 1.67 -15.12
CA SER A 266 24.26 1.26 -15.75
C SER A 266 24.24 -0.21 -16.19
N LYS A 267 25.42 -0.83 -16.37
CA LYS A 267 25.54 -2.16 -16.97
C LYS A 267 24.86 -3.26 -16.16
N GLY A 268 24.99 -3.25 -14.83
CA GLY A 268 24.38 -4.29 -13.98
C GLY A 268 22.85 -4.31 -14.05
N VAL A 269 22.23 -3.12 -14.05
CA VAL A 269 20.77 -2.97 -14.17
C VAL A 269 20.30 -3.35 -15.57
N SER A 270 20.98 -2.87 -16.61
CA SER A 270 20.66 -3.21 -18.00
C SER A 270 20.78 -4.71 -18.27
N ASP A 271 21.87 -5.35 -17.85
CA ASP A 271 22.10 -6.78 -18.01
C ASP A 271 21.01 -7.59 -17.26
N LYS A 272 20.70 -7.22 -16.01
CA LYS A 272 19.65 -7.89 -15.23
C LYS A 272 18.26 -7.72 -15.85
N ALA A 273 17.97 -6.53 -16.38
CA ALA A 273 16.72 -6.26 -17.07
C ALA A 273 16.60 -7.08 -18.36
N GLU A 274 17.67 -7.19 -19.15
CA GLU A 274 17.73 -8.04 -20.34
C GLU A 274 17.45 -9.50 -19.97
N TRP A 275 18.13 -10.05 -18.97
CA TRP A 275 17.95 -11.46 -18.59
C TRP A 275 16.58 -11.79 -18.00
N CYS A 276 15.97 -10.87 -17.25
CA CYS A 276 14.63 -11.09 -16.70
C CYS A 276 13.54 -10.92 -17.76
N PHE A 277 13.69 -9.97 -18.67
CA PHE A 277 12.67 -9.62 -19.66
C PHE A 277 12.94 -10.24 -21.04
N GLU A 278 13.91 -11.15 -21.15
CA GLU A 278 14.11 -11.97 -22.33
C GLU A 278 12.85 -12.80 -22.63
N GLY A 279 12.29 -12.65 -23.82
CA GLY A 279 11.07 -13.37 -24.24
C GLY A 279 9.82 -12.49 -24.33
N THR A 280 8.68 -13.14 -24.56
CA THR A 280 7.41 -12.45 -24.88
C THR A 280 6.28 -12.75 -23.91
N ASP A 281 6.52 -13.59 -22.89
CA ASP A 281 5.50 -13.97 -21.91
C ASP A 281 5.18 -12.80 -20.96
N SER A 282 4.03 -12.84 -20.30
CA SER A 282 3.61 -11.74 -19.43
C SER A 282 4.43 -11.67 -18.13
N LEU A 283 4.67 -10.46 -17.66
CA LEU A 283 5.08 -10.20 -16.27
C LEU A 283 3.86 -10.42 -15.37
N GLN A 284 4.00 -11.21 -14.32
CA GLN A 284 2.93 -11.43 -13.34
C GLN A 284 3.38 -11.01 -11.94
N VAL A 285 2.48 -10.38 -11.20
CA VAL A 285 2.75 -9.89 -9.85
C VAL A 285 1.65 -10.39 -8.93
N TYR A 286 2.02 -11.05 -7.85
CA TYR A 286 1.10 -11.57 -6.83
C TYR A 286 1.45 -10.97 -5.48
N ILE A 287 0.43 -10.66 -4.67
CA ILE A 287 0.56 -10.39 -3.25
C ILE A 287 0.00 -11.61 -2.51
N ILE A 288 0.84 -12.25 -1.71
CA ILE A 288 0.52 -13.49 -0.99
C ILE A 288 0.50 -13.21 0.51
N GLU A 289 -0.57 -13.62 1.18
CA GLU A 289 -0.67 -13.72 2.64
C GLU A 289 -0.39 -15.16 3.05
N SER A 290 0.57 -15.38 3.94
CA SER A 290 0.99 -16.73 4.29
C SER A 290 1.44 -16.83 5.75
N SER A 291 1.40 -18.02 6.32
CA SER A 291 1.98 -18.33 7.63
C SER A 291 3.45 -18.77 7.56
N LEU A 292 4.05 -18.88 6.36
CA LEU A 292 5.41 -19.40 6.18
C LEU A 292 6.47 -18.58 6.93
N GLY A 293 7.29 -19.27 7.72
CA GLY A 293 8.50 -18.68 8.31
C GLY A 293 9.54 -18.28 7.26
N GLU A 294 10.58 -17.56 7.69
CA GLU A 294 11.65 -17.09 6.80
C GLU A 294 12.36 -18.23 6.07
N GLU A 295 12.75 -19.29 6.78
CA GLU A 295 13.41 -20.45 6.18
C GLU A 295 12.52 -21.16 5.14
N GLU A 296 11.21 -21.22 5.40
CA GLU A 296 10.24 -21.79 4.46
C GLU A 296 10.13 -20.94 3.21
N ARG A 297 10.06 -19.61 3.34
CA ARG A 297 10.05 -18.70 2.19
C ARG A 297 11.28 -18.87 1.32
N VAL A 298 12.47 -19.04 1.91
CA VAL A 298 13.70 -19.32 1.16
C VAL A 298 13.58 -20.65 0.40
N ARG A 299 13.06 -21.71 1.02
CA ARG A 299 12.83 -23.00 0.34
C ARG A 299 11.84 -22.87 -0.81
N GLU A 300 10.74 -22.16 -0.63
CA GLU A 300 9.75 -21.92 -1.67
C GLU A 300 10.31 -21.10 -2.84
N LYS A 301 11.15 -20.09 -2.53
CA LYS A 301 11.85 -19.27 -3.54
C LYS A 301 12.75 -20.14 -4.41
N GLU A 302 13.53 -21.06 -3.83
CA GLU A 302 14.37 -22.00 -4.56
C GLU A 302 13.55 -23.04 -5.34
N HIS A 303 12.46 -23.55 -4.76
CA HIS A 303 11.55 -24.46 -5.45
C HIS A 303 10.97 -23.81 -6.71
N LEU A 304 10.42 -22.59 -6.59
CA LEU A 304 9.86 -21.85 -7.72
C LEU A 304 10.92 -21.55 -8.79
N ARG A 305 12.16 -21.23 -8.42
CA ARG A 305 13.27 -21.06 -9.39
C ARG A 305 13.58 -22.34 -10.16
N SER A 306 13.48 -23.49 -9.50
CA SER A 306 13.75 -24.80 -10.12
C SER A 306 12.75 -25.18 -11.20
N ILE A 307 11.53 -24.62 -11.17
CA ILE A 307 10.48 -24.86 -12.20
C ILE A 307 10.96 -24.42 -13.59
N TRP A 308 11.62 -23.26 -13.68
CA TRP A 308 12.06 -22.70 -14.98
C TRP A 308 13.53 -22.96 -15.30
N GLY A 309 14.38 -23.24 -14.30
CA GLY A 309 15.79 -23.54 -14.54
C GLY A 309 16.63 -22.38 -15.10
N VAL A 310 16.11 -21.14 -15.08
CA VAL A 310 16.82 -19.90 -15.48
C VAL A 310 17.28 -19.07 -14.28
N ASP A 311 17.55 -19.76 -13.17
CA ASP A 311 18.08 -19.21 -11.91
C ASP A 311 17.25 -18.00 -11.40
N LYS A 312 17.91 -17.02 -10.75
CA LYS A 312 17.33 -15.79 -10.17
C LYS A 312 16.71 -14.83 -11.19
N ASN A 313 16.67 -15.16 -12.48
CA ASN A 313 16.08 -14.32 -13.52
C ASN A 313 14.61 -14.65 -13.77
N SER A 314 14.14 -15.84 -13.38
CA SER A 314 12.75 -16.29 -13.53
C SER A 314 11.77 -15.54 -12.63
N ILE A 315 12.15 -15.35 -11.37
CA ILE A 315 11.25 -14.90 -10.31
C ILE A 315 11.98 -14.06 -9.26
N HIS A 316 11.29 -13.02 -8.77
CA HIS A 316 11.67 -12.26 -7.60
C HIS A 316 10.61 -12.44 -6.51
N ILE A 317 11.05 -12.72 -5.29
CA ILE A 317 10.19 -12.80 -4.10
C ILE A 317 10.78 -11.85 -3.08
N THR A 318 9.94 -10.95 -2.57
CA THR A 318 10.34 -9.94 -1.58
C THR A 318 10.63 -10.59 -0.23
N ASP A 319 11.64 -10.08 0.45
CA ASP A 319 12.12 -10.62 1.71
C ASP A 319 11.63 -9.77 2.92
N THR A 320 11.24 -8.51 2.71
CA THR A 320 10.83 -7.58 3.78
C THR A 320 9.44 -6.94 3.56
N PRO A 321 8.75 -6.48 4.62
CA PRO A 321 7.51 -5.71 4.47
C PRO A 321 7.66 -4.42 3.64
N ASP A 322 8.81 -3.74 3.73
CA ASP A 322 9.09 -2.52 2.96
C ASP A 322 9.14 -2.83 1.45
N GLU A 323 9.76 -3.95 1.07
CA GLU A 323 9.78 -4.40 -0.32
C GLU A 323 8.38 -4.77 -0.84
N VAL A 324 7.56 -5.47 -0.05
CA VAL A 324 6.16 -5.76 -0.42
C VAL A 324 5.39 -4.47 -0.66
N ASN A 325 5.57 -3.51 0.24
CA ASN A 325 4.91 -2.21 0.19
C ASN A 325 5.34 -1.41 -1.06
N MET A 326 6.63 -1.44 -1.39
CA MET A 326 7.19 -0.86 -2.60
C MET A 326 6.66 -1.54 -3.86
N VAL A 327 6.63 -2.87 -3.91
CA VAL A 327 6.08 -3.64 -5.05
C VAL A 327 4.60 -3.35 -5.25
N ALA A 328 3.82 -3.27 -4.17
CA ALA A 328 2.41 -2.90 -4.23
C ALA A 328 2.22 -1.49 -4.81
N ARG A 329 2.96 -0.50 -4.33
CA ARG A 329 2.94 0.89 -4.86
C ARG A 329 3.46 0.99 -6.29
N MET A 330 4.36 0.12 -6.70
CA MET A 330 4.90 0.08 -8.05
C MET A 330 3.88 -0.49 -9.05
N PHE A 331 3.26 -1.63 -8.75
CA PHE A 331 2.38 -2.34 -9.69
C PHE A 331 0.87 -2.11 -9.49
N PHE A 332 0.42 -1.73 -8.30
CA PHE A 332 -0.99 -1.46 -7.99
C PHE A 332 -1.28 0.03 -7.85
N HIS A 333 -0.39 0.91 -8.32
CA HIS A 333 -0.69 2.35 -8.47
C HIS A 333 -0.67 2.76 -9.94
N GLY A 334 -1.82 3.17 -10.47
CA GLY A 334 -1.99 3.48 -11.91
C GLY A 334 -1.00 4.51 -12.45
N PRO A 335 -0.91 5.70 -11.84
CA PRO A 335 0.04 6.73 -12.28
C PRO A 335 1.51 6.31 -12.13
N THR A 336 1.87 5.53 -11.09
CA THR A 336 3.22 4.95 -11.00
C THR A 336 3.50 4.06 -12.19
N ARG A 337 2.57 3.18 -12.57
CA ARG A 337 2.71 2.34 -13.76
C ARG A 337 2.88 3.15 -15.05
N GLN A 338 2.28 4.34 -15.15
CA GLN A 338 2.48 5.23 -16.30
C GLN A 338 3.91 5.79 -16.32
N THR A 339 4.41 6.24 -15.17
CA THR A 339 5.81 6.66 -14.99
C THR A 339 6.75 5.50 -15.30
N LEU A 340 6.41 4.27 -14.91
CA LEU A 340 7.20 3.05 -15.17
C LEU A 340 7.40 2.74 -16.66
N ARG A 341 6.62 3.34 -17.57
CA ARG A 341 6.78 3.14 -19.01
C ARG A 341 7.97 3.91 -19.57
N GLN A 342 8.58 4.79 -18.79
CA GLN A 342 9.68 5.65 -19.19
C GLN A 342 10.79 5.54 -18.15
N TYR A 343 12.04 5.65 -18.61
CA TYR A 343 13.17 5.71 -17.70
C TYR A 343 13.28 7.13 -17.15
N HIS A 344 13.13 7.27 -15.84
CA HIS A 344 13.29 8.50 -15.09
C HIS A 344 14.19 8.23 -13.89
N SER A 345 15.02 9.20 -13.51
CA SER A 345 15.91 9.07 -12.36
C SER A 345 16.42 10.44 -11.94
N PHE A 346 16.64 10.60 -10.64
CA PHE A 346 17.32 11.76 -10.12
C PHE A 346 18.77 11.83 -10.60
N THR A 347 19.31 13.03 -10.73
CA THR A 347 20.76 13.26 -10.75
C THR A 347 21.41 12.68 -9.49
N SER A 348 22.70 12.33 -9.54
CA SER A 348 23.40 11.71 -8.39
C SER A 348 23.27 12.53 -7.10
N ALA A 349 23.39 13.85 -7.17
CA ALA A 349 23.25 14.73 -6.00
C ALA A 349 21.81 14.74 -5.44
N SER A 350 20.80 14.75 -6.31
CA SER A 350 19.41 14.71 -5.87
C SER A 350 18.99 13.32 -5.39
N LEU A 351 19.62 12.26 -5.91
CA LEU A 351 19.41 10.88 -5.44
C LEU A 351 19.94 10.71 -4.01
N GLU A 352 21.08 11.31 -3.67
CA GLU A 352 21.62 11.31 -2.31
C GLU A 352 20.66 12.00 -1.33
N ARG A 353 20.17 13.20 -1.66
CA ARG A 353 19.13 13.88 -0.86
C ARG A 353 17.85 13.07 -0.76
N PHE A 354 17.41 12.44 -1.85
CA PHE A 354 16.22 11.59 -1.85
C PHE A 354 16.39 10.36 -0.93
N ASN A 355 17.58 9.75 -0.92
CA ASN A 355 17.87 8.65 0.02
C ASN A 355 17.83 9.12 1.47
N ASN A 356 18.48 10.24 1.77
CA ASN A 356 18.43 10.83 3.13
C ASN A 356 16.98 11.15 3.54
N TYR A 357 16.18 11.72 2.63
CA TYR A 357 14.76 11.96 2.87
C TYR A 357 14.00 10.66 3.16
N ARG A 358 14.18 9.63 2.32
CA ARG A 358 13.52 8.32 2.47
C ARG A 358 13.89 7.67 3.80
N ASP A 359 15.16 7.70 4.18
CA ASP A 359 15.67 7.06 5.39
C ASP A 359 15.18 7.79 6.66
N SER A 360 14.80 9.07 6.56
CA SER A 360 14.21 9.84 7.66
C SER A 360 12.68 9.70 7.77
N LEU A 361 12.01 9.04 6.83
CA LEU A 361 10.55 8.84 6.89
C LEU A 361 10.16 7.82 7.97
N PRO A 362 8.93 7.91 8.51
CA PRO A 362 8.45 6.93 9.48
C PRO A 362 8.36 5.51 8.89
N ASP A 363 8.64 4.51 9.72
CA ASP A 363 8.52 3.08 9.39
C ASP A 363 7.06 2.66 9.12
N ASN A 364 6.09 3.35 9.74
CA ASN A 364 4.68 3.08 9.52
C ASN A 364 4.27 3.57 8.12
N PHE A 365 3.90 2.64 7.23
CA PHE A 365 3.55 2.97 5.83
C PHE A 365 2.40 3.97 5.69
N THR A 366 1.40 3.90 6.58
CA THR A 366 0.26 4.81 6.51
C THR A 366 0.59 6.21 7.01
N GLU A 367 1.57 6.33 7.90
CA GLU A 367 2.14 7.62 8.30
C GLU A 367 3.09 8.15 7.21
N ARG A 368 3.89 7.28 6.59
CA ARG A 368 4.77 7.61 5.47
C ARG A 368 4.00 8.18 4.28
N ASP A 369 2.81 7.66 4.01
CA ASP A 369 1.92 8.13 2.96
C ASP A 369 1.43 9.58 3.15
N LYS A 370 1.67 10.20 4.32
CA LYS A 370 1.34 11.61 4.57
C LYS A 370 2.39 12.58 4.03
N PHE A 371 3.46 12.08 3.41
CA PHE A 371 4.55 12.87 2.87
C PHE A 371 4.62 12.74 1.34
N ALA A 372 4.98 13.82 0.64
CA ALA A 372 5.28 13.78 -0.78
C ALA A 372 6.40 14.77 -1.17
N VAL A 373 7.33 14.31 -2.00
CA VAL A 373 8.38 15.13 -2.62
C VAL A 373 7.78 15.99 -3.73
N GLU A 374 8.17 17.26 -3.81
CA GLU A 374 7.54 18.23 -4.71
C GLU A 374 8.52 19.21 -5.39
N SER A 375 7.99 20.29 -5.98
CA SER A 375 8.77 21.42 -6.53
C SER A 375 9.84 21.00 -7.56
N SER A 376 11.07 21.48 -7.42
CA SER A 376 12.17 21.30 -8.38
C SER A 376 12.66 19.86 -8.45
N SER A 377 12.53 19.09 -7.36
CA SER A 377 12.91 17.67 -7.33
C SER A 377 12.11 16.85 -8.33
N VAL A 378 10.85 17.20 -8.59
CA VAL A 378 10.05 16.56 -9.64
C VAL A 378 10.68 16.82 -11.02
N LEU A 379 11.13 18.04 -11.31
CA LEU A 379 11.78 18.34 -12.59
C LEU A 379 13.11 17.60 -12.76
N ASP A 380 13.86 17.41 -11.68
CA ASP A 380 15.11 16.64 -11.66
C ASP A 380 14.85 15.18 -12.00
N PHE A 381 13.84 14.57 -11.35
CA PHE A 381 13.42 13.20 -11.61
C PHE A 381 13.08 12.95 -13.09
N TYR A 382 12.41 13.91 -13.74
CA TYR A 382 12.08 13.85 -15.18
C TYR A 382 13.26 14.27 -16.10
N GLY A 383 14.43 14.59 -15.55
CA GLY A 383 15.61 15.02 -16.29
C GLY A 383 15.47 16.38 -16.98
N LEU A 384 14.55 17.23 -16.51
CA LEU A 384 14.26 18.54 -17.10
C LEU A 384 15.19 19.63 -16.59
N ARG A 385 15.47 19.61 -15.27
CA ARG A 385 16.38 20.55 -14.60
C ARG A 385 16.83 19.96 -13.27
N GLN A 386 18.11 20.06 -12.97
CA GLN A 386 18.64 19.66 -11.67
C GLN A 386 18.04 20.51 -10.53
N ALA A 387 17.68 19.85 -9.42
CA ALA A 387 17.24 20.50 -8.20
C ALA A 387 18.43 20.88 -7.30
N ALA A 388 18.34 22.03 -6.63
CA ALA A 388 19.35 22.44 -5.66
C ALA A 388 19.13 21.77 -4.30
N ASP A 389 17.86 21.54 -4.00
CA ASP A 389 17.23 21.13 -2.76
C ASP A 389 16.18 20.04 -3.03
N LEU A 390 15.73 19.38 -1.97
CA LEU A 390 14.59 18.47 -1.97
C LEU A 390 13.50 19.06 -1.08
N ASP A 391 12.47 19.59 -1.74
CA ASP A 391 11.29 20.10 -1.07
C ASP A 391 10.27 18.97 -0.88
N TYR A 392 9.62 18.93 0.28
CA TYR A 392 8.51 18.02 0.52
C TYR A 392 7.35 18.71 1.23
N SER A 393 6.14 18.23 0.99
CA SER A 393 4.94 18.60 1.75
C SER A 393 4.46 17.43 2.60
N SER A 394 3.85 17.73 3.74
CA SER A 394 3.31 16.69 4.62
C SER A 394 2.13 17.16 5.45
N SER A 395 1.12 16.29 5.61
CA SER A 395 0.01 16.47 6.56
C SER A 395 0.30 15.84 7.94
N SER A 396 1.48 15.25 8.12
CA SER A 396 1.92 14.67 9.38
C SER A 396 2.58 15.69 10.30
N ASP A 397 2.42 15.47 11.60
CA ASP A 397 3.19 16.15 12.66
C ASP A 397 4.58 15.53 12.88
N TYR A 398 4.87 14.39 12.25
CA TYR A 398 6.17 13.73 12.32
C TYR A 398 7.24 14.63 11.68
N LEU A 399 8.30 14.88 12.44
CA LEU A 399 9.43 15.69 12.02
C LEU A 399 10.47 14.81 11.36
N ILE A 400 10.87 15.18 10.15
CA ILE A 400 12.03 14.63 9.47
C ILE A 400 13.25 15.38 9.98
N ASP A 401 14.33 14.66 10.29
CA ASP A 401 15.62 15.31 10.55
C ASP A 401 16.06 16.02 9.27
N GLU A 402 15.99 17.36 9.28
CA GLU A 402 16.37 18.21 8.17
C GLU A 402 17.89 18.10 7.95
N ALA A 403 18.28 17.19 7.04
CA ALA A 403 19.62 17.17 6.49
C ALA A 403 19.80 18.35 5.51
N ASP A 404 21.06 18.70 5.23
CA ASP A 404 21.38 19.80 4.32
C ASP A 404 20.69 19.63 2.96
N GLY A 405 19.86 20.62 2.59
CA GLY A 405 19.09 20.64 1.35
C GLY A 405 17.84 19.77 1.33
N ILE A 406 17.26 19.39 2.47
CA ILE A 406 15.92 18.78 2.57
C ILE A 406 15.01 19.72 3.37
N GLU A 407 13.96 20.25 2.75
CA GLU A 407 13.13 21.30 3.33
C GLU A 407 11.64 20.96 3.29
N ARG A 408 10.94 21.18 4.41
CA ARG A 408 9.48 21.08 4.47
C ARG A 408 8.86 22.37 3.94
N HIS A 409 8.03 22.25 2.91
CA HIS A 409 7.21 23.36 2.46
C HIS A 409 5.99 23.58 3.38
N GLY A 410 5.81 24.84 3.75
CA GLY A 410 4.71 25.31 4.59
C GLY A 410 3.49 25.77 3.78
N THR A 411 2.53 26.34 4.49
CA THR A 411 1.28 26.87 3.93
C THR A 411 1.49 27.99 2.92
N ASP A 412 2.62 28.71 3.00
CA ASP A 412 3.02 29.77 2.08
C ASP A 412 3.31 29.26 0.67
N GLN A 413 3.76 28.01 0.50
CA GLN A 413 3.93 27.39 -0.81
C GLN A 413 2.67 26.67 -1.27
N LEU A 414 1.92 26.06 -0.35
CA LEU A 414 0.71 25.29 -0.66
C LEU A 414 -0.38 26.13 -1.35
N GLN A 415 -0.43 27.45 -1.12
CA GLN A 415 -1.40 28.34 -1.77
C GLN A 415 -1.31 28.39 -3.31
N TYR A 416 -0.19 27.97 -3.89
CA TYR A 416 0.00 27.97 -5.35
C TYR A 416 -0.52 26.69 -6.00
N TYR A 417 -0.73 25.60 -5.24
CA TYR A 417 -1.19 24.33 -5.79
C TYR A 417 -2.66 24.41 -6.25
N PRO A 418 -3.04 23.67 -7.30
CA PRO A 418 -4.39 23.71 -7.84
C PRO A 418 -5.43 22.93 -7.01
N VAL A 419 -4.96 22.11 -6.06
CA VAL A 419 -5.75 21.20 -5.22
C VAL A 419 -5.19 21.24 -3.79
N SER A 420 -5.96 20.76 -2.81
CA SER A 420 -5.49 20.75 -1.42
C SER A 420 -4.33 19.76 -1.20
N LEU A 421 -3.58 19.93 -0.09
CA LEU A 421 -2.54 18.98 0.29
C LEU A 421 -3.11 17.56 0.47
N ASP A 422 -4.30 17.43 1.05
CA ASP A 422 -4.97 16.14 1.18
C ASP A 422 -5.23 15.49 -0.17
N GLU A 423 -5.67 16.25 -1.18
CA GLU A 423 -5.86 15.74 -2.53
C GLU A 423 -4.53 15.36 -3.20
N ILE A 424 -3.44 16.10 -2.98
CA ILE A 424 -2.10 15.73 -3.45
C ILE A 424 -1.70 14.37 -2.87
N LEU A 425 -1.89 14.20 -1.57
CA LEU A 425 -1.45 13.02 -0.84
C LEU A 425 -2.34 11.80 -1.08
N THR A 426 -3.63 11.96 -1.38
CA THR A 426 -4.57 10.83 -1.37
C THR A 426 -5.22 10.52 -2.73
N ASP A 427 -5.44 11.50 -3.61
CA ASP A 427 -5.92 11.20 -4.95
C ASP A 427 -4.73 10.61 -5.75
N PRO A 428 -4.85 9.36 -6.24
CA PRO A 428 -3.75 8.69 -6.94
C PRO A 428 -3.29 9.47 -8.17
N ASN A 429 -4.15 10.27 -8.81
CA ASN A 429 -3.79 11.02 -10.01
C ASN A 429 -2.83 12.18 -9.74
N ASN A 430 -2.68 12.60 -8.48
CA ASN A 430 -1.89 13.78 -8.13
C ASN A 430 -0.43 13.44 -7.77
N HIS A 431 -0.09 12.16 -7.64
CA HIS A 431 1.26 11.70 -7.31
C HIS A 431 1.62 10.41 -8.05
N PHE A 432 2.85 9.98 -7.90
CA PHE A 432 3.32 8.63 -8.24
C PHE A 432 4.32 8.18 -7.18
N PHE A 433 4.71 6.92 -7.20
CA PHE A 433 5.68 6.36 -6.27
C PHE A 433 7.02 6.11 -6.94
N TYR A 434 8.10 6.42 -6.22
CA TYR A 434 9.46 5.99 -6.53
C TYR A 434 10.12 5.49 -5.25
N ALA A 435 10.65 4.27 -5.26
CA ALA A 435 11.25 3.64 -4.08
C ALA A 435 10.35 3.68 -2.83
N GLY A 436 9.04 3.48 -3.03
CA GLY A 436 8.03 3.50 -1.96
C GLY A 436 7.61 4.88 -1.47
N CYS A 437 8.22 5.97 -1.95
CA CYS A 437 7.90 7.35 -1.54
C CYS A 437 7.03 8.06 -2.58
N LYS A 438 6.11 8.93 -2.13
CA LYS A 438 5.28 9.74 -3.04
C LYS A 438 6.09 10.88 -3.62
N ILE A 439 5.91 11.10 -4.92
CA ILE A 439 6.41 12.25 -5.67
C ILE A 439 5.20 12.88 -6.36
N VAL A 440 5.03 14.20 -6.19
CA VAL A 440 3.93 14.95 -6.82
C VAL A 440 4.03 14.84 -8.34
N SER A 441 2.88 14.67 -9.01
CA SER A 441 2.82 14.52 -10.46
C SER A 441 3.29 15.78 -11.19
N LEU A 442 3.85 15.59 -12.39
CA LEU A 442 4.38 16.70 -13.19
C LEU A 442 3.30 17.73 -13.56
N ASP A 443 2.05 17.27 -13.77
CA ASP A 443 0.90 18.13 -14.12
C ASP A 443 0.51 19.05 -12.96
N ILE A 444 0.56 18.54 -11.72
CA ILE A 444 0.34 19.34 -10.51
C ILE A 444 1.46 20.36 -10.33
N ILE A 445 2.72 19.97 -10.54
CA ILE A 445 3.86 20.89 -10.48
C ILE A 445 3.79 21.97 -11.56
N MET A 446 3.35 21.62 -12.78
CA MET A 446 3.15 22.59 -13.86
C MET A 446 2.09 23.62 -13.45
N SER A 447 0.95 23.14 -12.94
CA SER A 447 -0.15 24.00 -12.50
C SER A 447 0.26 24.92 -11.35
N MET A 448 0.99 24.39 -10.36
CA MET A 448 1.55 25.18 -9.26
C MET A 448 2.46 26.29 -9.78
N LYS A 449 3.38 25.99 -10.70
CA LYS A 449 4.29 26.98 -11.28
C LYS A 449 3.57 28.04 -12.10
N VAL A 450 2.53 27.68 -12.84
CA VAL A 450 1.67 28.64 -13.57
C VAL A 450 1.01 29.62 -12.60
N ASN A 451 0.47 29.11 -11.49
CA ASN A 451 -0.16 29.95 -10.47
C ASN A 451 0.86 30.87 -9.79
N ARG A 452 2.00 30.31 -9.35
CA ARG A 452 3.07 31.08 -8.70
C ARG A 452 3.64 32.15 -9.62
N ALA A 453 3.87 31.88 -10.91
CA ALA A 453 4.34 32.88 -11.86
C ALA A 453 3.38 34.07 -12.07
N ARG A 454 2.07 33.87 -11.81
CA ARG A 454 1.05 34.95 -11.88
C ARG A 454 1.02 35.80 -10.62
N LEU A 455 1.23 35.18 -9.46
CA LEU A 455 1.00 35.78 -8.15
C LEU A 455 2.29 36.29 -7.48
N ASP A 456 3.43 35.67 -7.77
CA ASP A 456 4.74 36.01 -7.22
C ASP A 456 5.69 36.49 -8.32
N SER A 457 5.95 37.79 -8.32
CA SER A 457 6.88 38.43 -9.26
C SER A 457 8.34 37.95 -9.10
N GLY A 458 8.73 37.51 -7.90
CA GLY A 458 10.09 37.04 -7.60
C GLY A 458 10.40 35.70 -8.27
N SER A 459 9.44 34.78 -8.27
CA SER A 459 9.60 33.45 -8.89
C SER A 459 9.27 33.42 -10.40
N ARG A 460 8.60 34.46 -10.93
CA ARG A 460 8.06 34.48 -12.29
C ARG A 460 9.04 34.09 -13.39
N SER A 461 10.27 34.63 -13.38
CA SER A 461 11.25 34.33 -14.44
C SER A 461 11.69 32.86 -14.42
N LYS A 462 11.89 32.30 -13.22
CA LYS A 462 12.25 30.89 -13.02
C LYS A 462 11.10 29.97 -13.44
N ASP A 463 9.88 30.27 -12.98
CA ASP A 463 8.73 29.42 -13.26
C ASP A 463 8.35 29.42 -14.75
N LEU A 464 8.44 30.56 -15.45
CA LEU A 464 8.20 30.58 -16.90
C LEU A 464 9.19 29.70 -17.68
N LYS A 465 10.45 29.59 -17.23
CA LYS A 465 11.43 28.67 -17.82
C LYS A 465 11.07 27.22 -17.53
N ASP A 466 10.73 26.90 -16.28
CA ASP A 466 10.34 25.54 -15.88
C ASP A 466 9.06 25.09 -16.61
N ILE A 467 8.05 25.96 -16.73
CA ILE A 467 6.82 25.70 -17.50
C ILE A 467 7.16 25.35 -18.94
N LYS A 468 8.05 26.12 -19.57
CA LYS A 468 8.47 25.87 -20.95
C LYS A 468 9.14 24.51 -21.11
N LEU A 469 9.99 24.10 -20.15
CA LEU A 469 10.62 22.77 -20.15
C LEU A 469 9.57 21.66 -20.05
N ILE A 470 8.58 21.81 -19.17
CA ILE A 470 7.49 20.85 -19.03
C ILE A 470 6.66 20.77 -20.32
N GLU A 471 6.24 21.91 -20.88
CA GLU A 471 5.47 21.93 -22.13
C GLU A 471 6.20 21.24 -23.28
N ASP A 472 7.50 21.51 -23.43
CA ASP A 472 8.30 20.93 -24.50
C ASP A 472 8.55 19.43 -24.27
N TYR A 473 8.63 18.99 -23.01
CA TYR A 473 8.60 17.58 -22.64
C TYR A 473 7.26 16.92 -23.01
N LEU A 474 6.14 17.56 -22.67
CA LEU A 474 4.80 17.03 -22.92
C LEU A 474 4.43 16.94 -24.41
N LYS A 475 5.02 17.78 -25.28
CA LYS A 475 4.82 17.73 -26.75
C LYS A 475 5.46 16.51 -27.42
N VAL A 476 6.48 15.90 -26.80
CA VAL A 476 7.14 14.73 -27.39
C VAL A 476 6.22 13.51 -27.19
N PRO A 477 5.86 12.74 -28.24
CA PRO A 477 5.08 11.52 -28.07
C PRO A 477 5.77 10.57 -27.08
N THR A 478 5.01 9.94 -26.19
CA THR A 478 5.49 8.98 -25.18
C THR A 478 6.44 7.94 -25.77
N THR A 479 6.16 7.46 -26.98
CA THR A 479 6.98 6.49 -27.73
C THR A 479 8.36 7.01 -28.15
N LYS A 480 8.53 8.34 -28.29
CA LYS A 480 9.81 9.00 -28.59
C LYS A 480 10.56 9.46 -27.34
N ARG A 481 9.91 9.53 -26.17
CA ARG A 481 10.56 9.87 -24.88
C ARG A 481 11.45 8.73 -24.38
N LEU A 482 11.14 7.50 -24.75
CA LEU A 482 11.97 6.31 -24.52
C LEU A 482 13.40 6.43 -25.07
N ASN A 483 13.61 7.22 -26.14
CA ASN A 483 14.88 7.31 -26.86
C ASN A 483 15.75 8.52 -26.49
N ARG A 484 15.34 9.37 -25.53
CA ARG A 484 16.16 10.52 -25.12
C ARG A 484 17.30 10.14 -24.15
N SER A 485 17.23 8.97 -23.53
CA SER A 485 18.31 8.39 -22.73
C SER A 485 19.20 7.49 -23.60
N GLY A 486 19.86 8.02 -24.64
CA GLY A 486 21.09 7.46 -25.24
C GLY A 486 21.21 5.96 -25.61
N PHE A 487 20.18 5.13 -25.50
CA PHE A 487 20.28 3.67 -25.65
C PHE A 487 19.54 3.24 -26.90
N LYS A 488 20.33 2.95 -27.94
CA LYS A 488 19.87 2.24 -29.12
C LYS A 488 19.51 0.81 -28.69
N PHE A 489 18.23 0.45 -28.74
CA PHE A 489 17.84 -0.94 -28.95
C PHE A 489 18.48 -1.38 -30.27
N PHE A 490 19.54 -2.18 -30.19
CA PHE A 490 19.96 -2.97 -31.34
C PHE A 490 18.94 -4.08 -31.53
N ARG A 491 18.50 -4.20 -32.78
CA ARG A 491 17.48 -5.13 -33.28
C ARG A 491 17.86 -6.58 -33.10
#